data_AF-W1DTN8-F1
#
_entry.id   AF-W1DTN8-F1
#
_cell.length_a   1.000
_cell.length_b   1.000
_cell.length_c   1.000
_cell.angle_alpha   90.00
_cell.angle_beta   90.00
_cell.angle_gamma   90.00
#
_symmetry.space_group_name_H-M   'P 1'
#
loop_
_entity.id
_entity.type
_entity.pdbx_description
1 polymer ?
#
loop_
_entity_poly.entity_id
_entity_poly.type
_entity_poly.pdbx_seq_one_letter_code
_entity_poly.pdbx_strand_id
1 'polypeptide(L)'
;MVSHGWRWIHYQHMDIAEEREHLRKAVQVLTDLFGKPPTGWYTGRDSPNTRQLVVEHGGFDYDSDYYGDDLPFWSEVACSDGSQRPHLIVPYTLDANDMRFATAQGFNTAEQFYTYLKDSFDVLYAEGETAPKMMSVGMHCRLLGRPGRFRALQRFLDYIQQHDKVWVCTRQQIADHWRETHPYRG
;
A
#
# COMPACT_ATOMS: atom_id res chain seq x y z
N MET A 1 0.53 5.54 -10.65
CA MET A 1 1.85 4.88 -10.50
C MET A 1 2.31 5.16 -9.09
N VAL A 2 2.88 4.17 -8.40
CA VAL A 2 3.31 4.29 -6.99
C VAL A 2 4.81 4.11 -6.92
N SER A 3 5.49 4.96 -6.14
CA SER A 3 6.91 4.80 -5.85
C SER A 3 7.11 3.80 -4.73
N HIS A 4 8.05 2.85 -4.90
CA HIS A 4 8.49 1.95 -3.84
C HIS A 4 9.90 2.29 -3.31
N GLY A 5 10.20 3.59 -3.25
CA GLY A 5 11.53 4.10 -2.92
C GLY A 5 12.55 3.95 -4.05
N TRP A 6 13.72 4.58 -3.89
CA TRP A 6 14.83 4.43 -4.84
C TRP A 6 15.49 3.05 -4.71
N ARG A 7 15.54 2.53 -3.48
CA ARG A 7 16.19 1.27 -3.14
C ARG A 7 15.30 0.49 -2.20
N TRP A 8 15.26 -0.83 -2.38
CA TRP A 8 14.59 -1.73 -1.44
C TRP A 8 15.54 -2.15 -0.32
N ILE A 9 15.79 -1.23 0.63
CA ILE A 9 16.66 -1.41 1.81
C ILE A 9 15.91 -1.03 3.10
N HIS A 10 16.57 -1.10 4.25
CA HIS A 10 16.00 -0.68 5.53
C HIS A 10 16.35 0.79 5.79
N TYR A 11 15.34 1.66 5.94
CA TYR A 11 15.53 3.11 6.11
C TYR A 11 15.57 3.56 7.57
N GLN A 12 15.14 2.73 8.52
CA GLN A 12 15.08 3.00 9.97
C GLN A 12 16.19 3.89 10.57
N HIS A 13 17.43 3.73 10.12
CA HIS A 13 18.60 4.44 10.65
C HIS A 13 19.32 5.32 9.60
N MET A 14 18.68 5.57 8.45
CA MET A 14 19.23 6.41 7.40
C MET A 14 19.26 7.87 7.85
N ASP A 15 20.32 8.60 7.48
CA ASP A 15 20.36 10.03 7.67
C ASP A 15 19.25 10.72 6.85
N ILE A 16 18.58 11.70 7.44
CA ILE A 16 17.42 12.36 6.82
C ILE A 16 17.78 13.06 5.49
N ALA A 17 19.01 13.56 5.32
CA ALA A 17 19.44 14.16 4.06
C ALA A 17 19.65 13.10 2.97
N GLU A 18 20.21 11.94 3.33
CA GLU A 18 20.36 10.81 2.41
C GLU A 18 18.98 10.25 2.00
N GLU A 19 18.06 10.09 2.95
CA GLU A 19 16.71 9.62 2.66
C GLU A 19 15.95 10.58 1.74
N ARG A 20 16.07 11.89 1.98
CA ARG A 20 15.49 12.92 1.10
C ARG A 20 16.04 12.82 -0.33
N GLU A 21 17.33 12.56 -0.48
CA GLU A 21 17.95 12.38 -1.80
C GLU A 21 17.48 11.08 -2.47
N HIS A 22 17.26 10.01 -1.70
CA HIS A 22 16.63 8.78 -2.21
C HIS A 22 15.20 9.03 -2.69
N LEU A 23 14.40 9.81 -1.97
CA LEU A 23 13.06 10.21 -2.40
C LEU A 23 13.12 10.96 -3.72
N ARG A 24 13.97 11.99 -3.82
CA ARG A 24 14.15 12.80 -5.03
C ARG A 24 14.55 11.95 -6.23
N LYS A 25 15.53 11.04 -6.06
CA LYS A 25 15.97 10.12 -7.13
C LYS A 25 14.85 9.18 -7.59
N ALA A 26 14.07 8.65 -6.66
CA ALA A 26 12.95 7.76 -6.99
C ALA A 26 11.90 8.48 -7.85
N VAL A 27 11.50 9.69 -7.44
CA VAL A 27 10.54 10.53 -8.18
C VAL A 27 11.08 10.86 -9.57
N GLN A 28 12.35 11.29 -9.67
CA GLN A 28 12.99 11.63 -10.95
C GLN A 28 12.98 10.44 -11.91
N VAL A 29 13.51 9.29 -11.48
CA VAL A 29 13.65 8.09 -12.33
C VAL A 29 12.29 7.60 -12.82
N LEU A 30 11.28 7.58 -11.95
CA LEU A 30 9.93 7.19 -12.34
C LEU A 30 9.29 8.20 -13.30
N THR A 31 9.53 9.49 -13.08
CA THR A 31 9.05 10.55 -13.99
C THR A 31 9.67 10.40 -15.38
N ASP A 32 10.98 10.18 -15.45
CA ASP A 32 11.71 10.03 -16.72
C ASP A 32 11.25 8.79 -17.49
N LEU A 33 11.00 7.67 -16.80
CA LEU A 33 10.58 6.41 -17.42
C LEU A 33 9.13 6.42 -17.91
N PHE A 34 8.23 7.08 -17.18
CA PHE A 34 6.78 6.98 -17.41
C PHE A 34 6.13 8.29 -17.88
N GLY A 35 6.91 9.37 -18.01
CA GLY A 35 6.46 10.69 -18.47
C GLY A 35 5.60 11.46 -17.46
N LYS A 36 5.42 10.93 -16.25
CA LYS A 36 4.64 11.56 -15.17
C LYS A 36 5.14 11.10 -13.79
N PRO A 37 5.08 11.95 -12.76
CA PRO A 37 5.54 11.57 -11.42
C PRO A 37 4.64 10.51 -10.77
N PRO A 38 5.17 9.73 -9.81
CA PRO A 38 4.37 8.87 -8.96
C PRO A 38 3.42 9.71 -8.11
N THR A 39 2.20 9.21 -7.92
CA THR A 39 1.13 9.88 -7.16
C THR A 39 0.92 9.26 -5.78
N GLY A 40 1.50 8.09 -5.52
CA GLY A 40 1.52 7.46 -4.21
C GLY A 40 2.92 7.01 -3.80
N TRP A 41 3.14 6.85 -2.50
CA TRP A 41 4.40 6.41 -1.92
C TRP A 41 4.25 5.21 -0.96
N TYR A 42 5.21 4.29 -1.00
CA TYR A 42 5.36 3.20 -0.02
C TYR A 42 6.84 2.83 0.13
N THR A 43 7.45 2.95 1.29
CA THR A 43 8.84 2.51 1.54
C THR A 43 8.90 1.06 2.02
N GLY A 44 7.94 0.64 2.82
CA GLY A 44 7.89 -0.65 3.51
C GLY A 44 8.71 -0.68 4.79
N ARG A 45 10.04 -0.69 4.66
CA ARG A 45 10.96 -0.62 5.82
C ARG A 45 11.42 0.81 6.01
N ASP A 46 10.49 1.64 6.42
CA ASP A 46 10.60 3.10 6.55
C ASP A 46 11.54 3.53 7.70
N SER A 47 11.58 4.84 7.92
CA SER A 47 12.25 5.54 9.01
C SER A 47 11.24 6.43 9.73
N PRO A 48 11.56 6.91 10.94
CA PRO A 48 10.74 7.92 11.63
C PRO A 48 10.53 9.21 10.83
N ASN A 49 11.37 9.48 9.82
CA ASN A 49 11.32 10.68 9.00
C ASN A 49 10.61 10.47 7.65
N THR A 50 10.46 9.24 7.18
CA THR A 50 9.97 8.93 5.83
C THR A 50 8.68 9.66 5.52
N ARG A 51 7.71 9.59 6.43
CA ARG A 51 6.39 10.16 6.23
C ARG A 51 6.41 11.69 6.18
N GLN A 52 7.22 12.33 7.04
CA GLN A 52 7.45 13.78 6.96
C GLN A 52 8.05 14.16 5.60
N LEU A 53 9.06 13.43 5.11
CA LEU A 53 9.70 13.70 3.82
C LEU A 53 8.73 13.55 2.64
N VAL A 54 7.85 12.54 2.68
CA VAL A 54 6.80 12.33 1.67
C VAL A 54 5.85 13.51 1.63
N VAL A 55 5.38 13.98 2.79
CA VAL A 55 4.44 15.10 2.87
C VAL A 55 5.09 16.43 2.52
N GLU A 56 6.34 16.65 2.93
CA GLU A 56 7.12 17.85 2.58
C GLU A 56 7.39 17.96 1.07
N HIS A 57 7.59 16.83 0.39
CA HIS A 57 7.74 16.80 -1.07
C HIS A 57 6.49 17.35 -1.79
N GLY A 58 5.29 17.14 -1.23
CA GLY A 58 4.04 17.75 -1.71
C GLY A 58 3.48 17.22 -3.03
N GLY A 59 4.16 16.27 -3.68
CA GLY A 59 3.75 15.69 -4.97
C GLY A 59 2.91 14.41 -4.89
N PHE A 60 2.54 13.94 -3.71
CA PHE A 60 1.81 12.68 -3.52
C PHE A 60 0.37 12.92 -3.05
N ASP A 61 -0.56 12.14 -3.60
CA ASP A 61 -1.96 12.12 -3.19
C ASP A 61 -2.18 11.29 -1.92
N TYR A 62 -1.35 10.26 -1.70
CA TYR A 62 -1.41 9.36 -0.55
C TYR A 62 -0.08 8.65 -0.27
N ASP A 63 0.03 8.13 0.95
CA ASP A 63 1.06 7.17 1.35
C ASP A 63 0.44 5.84 1.81
N SER A 64 1.24 4.79 1.91
CA SER A 64 0.79 3.46 2.34
C SER A 64 1.72 2.78 3.35
N ASP A 65 2.60 3.55 4.00
CA ASP A 65 3.46 3.08 5.10
C ASP A 65 2.66 3.03 6.42
N TYR A 66 1.52 2.35 6.38
CA TYR A 66 0.60 2.20 7.52
C TYR A 66 -0.16 0.88 7.41
N TYR A 67 -0.38 0.21 8.55
CA TYR A 67 -0.96 -1.14 8.62
C TYR A 67 -2.04 -1.26 9.71
N GLY A 68 -2.56 -0.14 10.20
CA GLY A 68 -3.38 -0.09 11.42
C GLY A 68 -4.88 0.06 11.20
N ASP A 69 -5.38 0.06 9.95
CA ASP A 69 -6.81 0.28 9.65
C ASP A 69 -7.22 -0.44 8.35
N ASP A 70 -8.52 -0.69 8.21
CA ASP A 70 -9.17 -1.31 7.04
C ASP A 70 -9.78 -0.27 6.08
N LEU A 71 -9.66 1.02 6.39
CA LEU A 71 -10.09 2.13 5.55
C LEU A 71 -9.00 3.21 5.37
N PRO A 72 -9.03 3.95 4.25
CA PRO A 72 -8.26 5.18 4.14
C PRO A 72 -8.67 6.21 5.20
N PHE A 73 -7.76 7.08 5.59
CA PHE A 73 -8.06 8.18 6.50
C PHE A 73 -7.06 9.31 6.35
N TRP A 74 -7.48 10.52 6.71
CA TRP A 74 -6.61 11.68 6.78
C TRP A 74 -5.87 11.72 8.10
N SER A 75 -4.59 12.10 8.04
CA SER A 75 -3.82 12.42 9.23
C SER A 75 -3.03 13.70 9.01
N GLU A 76 -2.82 14.47 10.06
CA GLU A 76 -1.89 15.59 10.03
C GLU A 76 -0.44 15.12 10.24
N VAL A 77 0.48 15.67 9.45
CA VAL A 77 1.91 15.38 9.53
C VAL A 77 2.68 16.66 9.81
N ALA A 78 3.46 16.64 10.89
CA ALA A 78 4.30 17.74 11.31
C ALA A 78 5.48 17.88 10.33
N CYS A 79 5.64 19.07 9.76
CA CYS A 79 6.72 19.40 8.82
C CYS A 79 7.85 20.18 9.53
N SER A 80 9.03 20.20 8.92
CA SER A 80 10.22 20.88 9.43
C SER A 80 10.09 22.41 9.48
N ASP A 81 9.19 22.99 8.69
CA ASP A 81 8.82 24.41 8.72
C ASP A 81 7.85 24.77 9.88
N GLY A 82 7.49 23.80 10.73
CA GLY A 82 6.53 23.97 11.82
C GLY A 82 5.07 23.88 11.40
N SER A 83 4.78 23.67 10.11
CA SER A 83 3.40 23.46 9.63
C SER A 83 2.91 22.04 9.95
N GLN A 84 1.59 21.91 10.06
CA GLN A 84 0.88 20.63 10.03
C GLN A 84 0.18 20.51 8.68
N ARG A 85 0.42 19.42 7.96
CA ARG A 85 -0.17 19.20 6.63
C ARG A 85 -1.03 17.94 6.64
N PRO A 86 -2.30 18.01 6.23
CA PRO A 86 -3.11 16.82 6.08
C PRO A 86 -2.57 15.98 4.92
N HIS A 87 -2.49 14.67 5.13
CA HIS A 87 -2.12 13.72 4.09
C HIS A 87 -2.93 12.44 4.22
N LEU A 88 -3.35 11.90 3.08
CA LEU A 88 -4.18 10.71 3.02
C LEU A 88 -3.32 9.46 3.22
N ILE A 89 -3.70 8.63 4.18
CA ILE A 89 -3.22 7.27 4.30
C ILE A 89 -4.20 6.36 3.56
N VAL A 90 -3.67 5.52 2.68
CA VAL A 90 -4.36 4.30 2.24
C VAL A 90 -3.60 3.14 2.90
N PRO A 91 -4.17 2.39 3.86
CA PRO A 91 -3.44 1.34 4.58
C PRO A 91 -3.04 0.15 3.70
N TYR A 92 -1.87 -0.45 3.99
CA TYR A 92 -1.35 -1.64 3.32
C TYR A 92 -1.39 -2.86 4.27
N THR A 93 -0.80 -3.99 3.85
CA THR A 93 -0.85 -5.27 4.58
C THR A 93 0.52 -5.96 4.64
N LEU A 94 0.81 -6.57 5.78
CA LEU A 94 1.94 -7.50 5.97
C LEU A 94 1.49 -8.96 6.14
N ASP A 95 0.19 -9.18 6.28
CA ASP A 95 -0.45 -10.45 6.57
C ASP A 95 -1.08 -11.09 5.32
N ALA A 96 -1.98 -10.37 4.63
CA ALA A 96 -2.51 -10.70 3.31
C ALA A 96 -1.48 -10.40 2.20
N ASN A 97 -0.28 -10.97 2.36
CA ASN A 97 0.90 -10.64 1.57
C ASN A 97 1.74 -11.90 1.29
N ASP A 98 2.11 -12.12 0.03
CA ASP A 98 2.91 -13.28 -0.38
C ASP A 98 4.33 -13.28 0.19
N MET A 99 4.80 -12.18 0.80
CA MET A 99 6.05 -12.16 1.57
C MET A 99 6.09 -13.23 2.66
N ARG A 100 4.92 -13.66 3.15
CA ARG A 100 4.78 -14.72 4.15
C ARG A 100 5.26 -16.09 3.64
N PHE A 101 5.40 -16.31 2.33
CA PHE A 101 6.11 -17.48 1.80
C PHE A 101 7.63 -17.47 2.09
N ALA A 102 8.17 -16.37 2.60
CA ALA A 102 9.58 -16.16 2.88
C ALA A 102 9.85 -15.70 4.34
N THR A 103 8.88 -15.89 5.24
CA THR A 103 9.05 -15.60 6.68
C THR A 103 8.89 -16.86 7.51
N ALA A 104 9.45 -16.87 8.73
CA ALA A 104 9.56 -18.08 9.56
C ALA A 104 8.22 -18.75 9.87
N GLN A 105 7.15 -17.98 10.09
CA GLN A 105 5.82 -18.53 10.42
C GLN A 105 4.97 -18.89 9.18
N GLY A 106 5.25 -18.30 8.01
CA GLY A 106 4.22 -18.09 6.99
C GLY A 106 3.84 -19.29 6.11
N PHE A 107 3.39 -19.03 4.89
CA PHE A 107 2.66 -20.02 4.08
C PHE A 107 3.59 -21.07 3.47
N ASN A 108 3.20 -22.33 3.61
CA ASN A 108 3.90 -23.50 3.06
C ASN A 108 3.41 -23.84 1.65
N THR A 109 2.14 -23.58 1.35
CA THR A 109 1.50 -23.96 0.08
C THR A 109 0.62 -22.83 -0.47
N ALA A 110 0.30 -22.92 -1.77
CA ALA A 110 -0.69 -22.04 -2.38
C ALA A 110 -2.06 -22.11 -1.71
N GLU A 111 -2.46 -23.28 -1.19
CA GLU A 111 -3.73 -23.45 -0.47
C GLU A 111 -3.78 -22.51 0.73
N GLN A 112 -2.74 -22.50 1.57
CA GLN A 112 -2.74 -21.69 2.79
C GLN A 112 -2.87 -20.19 2.49
N PHE A 113 -2.20 -19.69 1.45
CA PHE A 113 -2.35 -18.30 1.05
C PHE A 113 -3.74 -18.02 0.47
N TYR A 114 -4.26 -18.90 -0.38
CA TYR A 114 -5.63 -18.78 -0.92
C TYR A 114 -6.68 -18.76 0.19
N THR A 115 -6.63 -19.70 1.13
CA THR A 115 -7.56 -19.77 2.27
C THR A 115 -7.48 -18.49 3.09
N TYR A 116 -6.27 -18.00 3.38
CA TYR A 116 -6.11 -16.76 4.13
C TYR A 116 -6.78 -15.57 3.42
N LEU A 117 -6.53 -15.39 2.12
CA LEU A 117 -7.14 -14.32 1.33
C LEU A 117 -8.67 -14.47 1.26
N LYS A 118 -9.16 -15.69 1.06
CA LYS A 118 -10.59 -16.00 1.02
C LYS A 118 -11.27 -15.64 2.34
N ASP A 119 -10.69 -16.06 3.47
CA ASP A 119 -11.28 -15.82 4.79
C ASP A 119 -11.28 -14.32 5.12
N SER A 120 -10.19 -13.60 4.81
CA SER A 120 -10.14 -12.13 4.93
C SER A 120 -11.21 -11.46 4.07
N PHE A 121 -11.38 -11.90 2.82
CA PHE A 121 -12.41 -11.38 1.94
C PHE A 121 -13.82 -11.66 2.49
N ASP A 122 -14.12 -12.88 2.91
CA ASP A 122 -15.47 -13.26 3.36
C ASP A 122 -15.92 -12.44 4.58
N VAL A 123 -15.00 -12.18 5.52
CA VAL A 123 -15.27 -11.32 6.68
C VAL A 123 -15.59 -9.90 6.23
N LEU A 124 -14.71 -9.27 5.45
CA LEU A 124 -14.90 -7.88 4.99
C LEU A 124 -16.12 -7.73 4.07
N TYR A 125 -16.41 -8.76 3.27
CA TYR A 125 -17.57 -8.80 2.40
C TYR A 125 -18.88 -8.86 3.20
N ALA A 126 -18.92 -9.66 4.26
CA ALA A 126 -20.06 -9.72 5.16
C ALA A 126 -20.25 -8.40 5.94
N GLU A 127 -19.18 -7.81 6.48
CA GLU A 127 -19.23 -6.49 7.12
C GLU A 127 -19.70 -5.39 6.16
N GLY A 128 -19.38 -5.54 4.87
CA GLY A 128 -19.76 -4.64 3.79
C GLY A 128 -21.26 -4.49 3.55
N GLU A 129 -22.10 -5.33 4.16
CA GLU A 129 -23.56 -5.12 4.16
C GLU A 129 -23.93 -3.78 4.81
N THR A 130 -23.18 -3.36 5.84
CA THR A 130 -23.45 -2.12 6.57
C THR A 130 -22.29 -1.13 6.55
N ALA A 131 -21.05 -1.60 6.49
CA ALA A 131 -19.87 -0.75 6.52
C ALA A 131 -18.75 -1.32 5.63
N PRO A 132 -18.78 -1.08 4.30
CA PRO A 132 -17.74 -1.52 3.37
C PRO A 132 -16.33 -1.10 3.80
N LYS A 133 -15.35 -1.96 3.53
CA LYS A 133 -13.93 -1.79 3.83
C LYS A 133 -13.07 -2.09 2.60
N MET A 134 -11.78 -1.74 2.66
CA MET A 134 -10.82 -2.16 1.64
C MET A 134 -10.01 -3.37 2.09
N MET A 135 -9.49 -4.12 1.11
CA MET A 135 -8.54 -5.20 1.35
C MET A 135 -7.33 -4.99 0.43
N SER A 136 -6.13 -5.00 1.00
CA SER A 136 -4.89 -5.03 0.21
C SER A 136 -4.43 -6.48 0.02
N VAL A 137 -3.84 -6.79 -1.14
CA VAL A 137 -3.16 -8.07 -1.39
C VAL A 137 -1.73 -7.79 -1.85
N GLY A 138 -0.76 -8.08 -1.00
CA GLY A 138 0.66 -7.88 -1.30
C GLY A 138 1.23 -9.00 -2.18
N MET A 139 1.92 -8.61 -3.25
CA MET A 139 2.46 -9.54 -4.24
C MET A 139 3.89 -9.16 -4.64
N HIS A 140 4.77 -10.16 -4.77
CA HIS A 140 6.15 -9.97 -5.20
C HIS A 140 6.50 -10.88 -6.37
N CYS A 141 7.06 -10.31 -7.45
CA CYS A 141 7.39 -11.05 -8.68
C CYS A 141 8.22 -12.33 -8.42
N ARG A 142 9.22 -12.25 -7.53
CA ARG A 142 10.12 -13.36 -7.19
C ARG A 142 9.47 -14.46 -6.34
N LEU A 143 8.34 -14.17 -5.70
CA LEU A 143 7.63 -15.08 -4.79
C LEU A 143 6.38 -15.65 -5.46
N LEU A 144 5.29 -14.88 -5.55
CA LEU A 144 4.03 -15.35 -6.13
C LEU A 144 4.12 -15.69 -7.62
N GLY A 145 5.13 -15.17 -8.34
CA GLY A 145 5.41 -15.56 -9.73
C GLY A 145 5.93 -16.98 -9.90
N ARG A 146 6.24 -17.72 -8.83
CA ARG A 146 6.62 -19.13 -8.91
C ARG A 146 5.38 -20.00 -9.21
N PRO A 147 5.46 -20.98 -10.14
CA PRO A 147 4.30 -21.78 -10.55
C PRO A 147 3.53 -22.45 -9.40
N GLY A 148 4.24 -22.94 -8.38
CA GLY A 148 3.62 -23.59 -7.21
C GLY A 148 2.86 -22.64 -6.28
N ARG A 149 3.11 -21.32 -6.35
CA ARG A 149 2.45 -20.29 -5.54
C ARG A 149 1.38 -19.53 -6.33
N PHE A 150 1.64 -19.30 -7.62
CA PHE A 150 0.77 -18.52 -8.51
C PHE A 150 -0.68 -19.02 -8.56
N ARG A 151 -0.90 -20.32 -8.34
CA ARG A 151 -2.25 -20.92 -8.24
C ARG A 151 -3.13 -20.30 -7.16
N ALA A 152 -2.55 -19.80 -6.06
CA ALA A 152 -3.31 -19.13 -5.01
C ALA A 152 -3.97 -17.85 -5.53
N LEU A 153 -3.23 -17.05 -6.29
CA LEU A 153 -3.71 -15.80 -6.88
C LEU A 153 -4.84 -16.06 -7.88
N GLN A 154 -4.65 -17.04 -8.77
CA GLN A 154 -5.67 -17.39 -9.77
C GLN A 154 -6.98 -17.79 -9.09
N ARG A 155 -6.92 -18.69 -8.10
CA ARG A 155 -8.10 -19.13 -7.36
C ARG A 155 -8.77 -18.01 -6.58
N PHE A 156 -7.99 -17.12 -5.98
CA PHE A 156 -8.57 -16.00 -5.24
C PHE A 156 -9.28 -15.02 -6.19
N LEU A 157 -8.69 -14.73 -7.36
CA LEU A 157 -9.34 -13.91 -8.39
C LEU A 157 -10.61 -14.59 -8.93
N ASP A 158 -10.55 -15.90 -9.22
CA ASP A 158 -11.71 -16.68 -9.64
C ASP A 158 -12.81 -16.66 -8.58
N TYR A 159 -12.44 -16.66 -7.29
CA TYR A 159 -13.38 -16.60 -6.16
C TYR A 159 -14.08 -15.25 -6.08
N ILE A 160 -13.33 -14.14 -5.97
CA ILE A 160 -13.95 -12.81 -5.80
C ILE A 160 -14.80 -12.38 -7.00
N GLN A 161 -14.53 -12.92 -8.20
CA GLN A 161 -15.33 -12.70 -9.40
C GLN A 161 -16.72 -13.35 -9.34
N GLN A 162 -16.95 -14.29 -8.41
CA GLN A 162 -18.25 -14.92 -8.17
C GLN A 162 -19.16 -14.09 -7.26
N HIS A 163 -18.65 -13.00 -6.67
CA HIS A 163 -19.38 -12.13 -5.77
C HIS A 163 -19.72 -10.80 -6.43
N ASP A 164 -20.97 -10.37 -6.27
CA ASP A 164 -21.41 -9.04 -6.71
C ASP A 164 -20.82 -7.93 -5.82
N LYS A 165 -20.84 -6.69 -6.30
CA LYS A 165 -20.45 -5.48 -5.52
C LYS A 165 -19.00 -5.48 -5.01
N VAL A 166 -18.09 -6.16 -5.69
CA VAL A 166 -16.65 -6.09 -5.43
C VAL A 166 -16.00 -5.03 -6.32
N TRP A 167 -15.30 -4.06 -5.74
CA TRP A 167 -14.55 -3.05 -6.49
C TRP A 167 -13.05 -3.40 -6.55
N VAL A 168 -12.64 -4.11 -7.60
CA VAL A 168 -11.21 -4.35 -7.88
C VAL A 168 -10.62 -3.10 -8.53
N CYS A 169 -9.77 -2.37 -7.80
CA CYS A 169 -9.30 -1.05 -8.20
C CYS A 169 -7.83 -0.81 -7.87
N THR A 170 -7.29 0.26 -8.45
CA THR A 170 -5.97 0.77 -8.09
C THR A 170 -6.05 1.61 -6.82
N ARG A 171 -4.97 1.67 -6.05
CA ARG A 171 -4.88 2.56 -4.88
C ARG A 171 -5.10 4.04 -5.22
N GLN A 172 -4.74 4.46 -6.43
CA GLN A 172 -5.04 5.82 -6.90
C GLN A 172 -6.56 6.06 -6.96
N GLN A 173 -7.33 5.11 -7.48
CA GLN A 173 -8.78 5.26 -7.54
C GLN A 173 -9.41 5.31 -6.15
N ILE A 174 -8.87 4.57 -5.18
CA ILE A 174 -9.27 4.68 -3.76
C ILE A 174 -8.96 6.08 -3.24
N ALA A 175 -7.75 6.59 -3.48
CA ALA A 175 -7.36 7.93 -3.04
C ALA A 175 -8.23 9.03 -3.67
N ASP A 176 -8.50 8.94 -4.97
CA ASP A 176 -9.39 9.87 -5.68
C ASP A 176 -10.80 9.84 -5.09
N HIS A 177 -11.37 8.65 -4.91
CA HIS A 177 -12.68 8.45 -4.30
C HIS A 177 -12.77 9.02 -2.89
N TRP A 178 -11.73 8.80 -2.07
CA TRP A 178 -11.70 9.28 -0.69
C TRP A 178 -11.62 10.80 -0.62
N ARG A 179 -10.82 11.44 -1.48
CA ARG A 179 -10.73 12.91 -1.53
C ARG A 179 -12.04 13.56 -1.95
N GLU A 180 -12.77 12.92 -2.86
CA GLU A 180 -14.08 13.41 -3.32
C GLU A 180 -15.18 13.18 -2.28
N THR A 181 -15.25 11.98 -1.71
CA THR A 181 -16.38 11.54 -0.87
C THR A 181 -16.17 11.87 0.62
N HIS A 182 -14.92 11.85 1.07
CA HIS A 182 -14.48 12.08 2.44
C HIS A 182 -13.36 13.15 2.48
N PRO A 183 -13.62 14.38 2.00
CA PRO A 183 -12.60 15.43 1.98
C PRO A 183 -12.11 15.74 3.40
N TYR A 184 -10.84 16.16 3.52
CA TYR A 184 -10.28 16.61 4.79
C TYR A 184 -11.14 17.72 5.41
N ARG A 185 -11.56 17.55 6.66
CA ARG A 185 -12.28 18.55 7.45
C ARG A 185 -11.36 18.90 8.62
N GLY A 186 -10.69 20.05 8.51
CA GLY A 186 -9.82 20.57 9.58
C GLY A 186 -10.60 20.94 10.84
#